data_AF-A0AAU1ADK8-F1
#
_entry.id   AF-A0AAU1ADK8-F1
#
_cell.length_a   1.000
_cell.length_b   1.000
_cell.length_c   1.000
_cell.angle_alpha   90.00
_cell.angle_beta   90.00
_cell.angle_gamma   90.00
#
_symmetry.space_group_name_H-M   'P 1'
#
loop_
_entity.id
_entity.type
_entity.pdbx_description
1 polymer ?
#
loop_
_entity_poly.entity_id
_entity_poly.type
_entity_poly.pdbx_seq_one_letter_code
_entity_poly.pdbx_strand_id
1 'polypeptide(L)'
;MDPLDRLAEPGLDLLYRVDALLAAGVPEGHRVWPLLRRMQVLPGDAVRGFLDLHPAPLASAGHAVRRLVRGYDDVGAALTDPVLWSGPAASAYGQERAALLRHLDEGPESLVGRLESTAGYADALADWVEGSRLALARTMADVLRSAEAVAVVAATATGPPTRLTPVGPGVADAAEIAARVLAVLCVAYDGAETLLRQWSPSLAESTWRSSMDGRPRYDQPTRVGW
;
A
#
# COMPACT_ATOMS: atom_id res chain seq x y z
N MET A 1 -8.18 -9.34 -16.97
CA MET A 1 -7.34 -8.28 -17.54
C MET A 1 -7.86 -6.96 -17.02
N ASP A 2 -6.99 -6.21 -16.37
CA ASP A 2 -7.34 -4.94 -15.74
C ASP A 2 -7.68 -3.89 -16.81
N PRO A 3 -8.70 -3.02 -16.60
CA PRO A 3 -9.07 -2.00 -17.56
C PRO A 3 -7.94 -1.00 -17.85
N LEU A 4 -7.09 -0.69 -16.86
CA LEU A 4 -5.98 0.22 -17.05
C LEU A 4 -4.92 -0.38 -17.99
N ASP A 5 -4.63 -1.68 -17.88
CA ASP A 5 -3.68 -2.38 -18.75
C ASP A 5 -4.09 -2.30 -20.23
N ARG A 6 -5.39 -2.37 -20.52
CA ARG A 6 -5.92 -2.24 -21.89
C ARG A 6 -5.76 -0.85 -22.47
N LEU A 7 -5.69 0.16 -21.60
CA LEU A 7 -5.54 1.57 -21.98
C LEU A 7 -4.08 2.04 -21.89
N ALA A 8 -3.17 1.21 -21.38
CA ALA A 8 -1.80 1.58 -21.08
C ALA A 8 -1.06 2.07 -22.33
N GLU A 9 -1.10 1.31 -23.44
CA GLU A 9 -0.41 1.67 -24.67
C GLU A 9 -0.91 3.00 -25.27
N PRO A 10 -2.20 3.17 -25.62
CA PRO A 10 -2.67 4.44 -26.19
C PRO A 10 -2.60 5.60 -25.17
N GLY A 11 -2.78 5.29 -23.88
CA GLY A 11 -2.69 6.26 -22.81
C GLY A 11 -1.29 6.82 -22.62
N LEU A 12 -0.27 5.96 -22.57
CA LEU A 12 1.12 6.38 -22.41
C LEU A 12 1.66 7.11 -23.64
N ASP A 13 1.24 6.75 -24.86
CA ASP A 13 1.59 7.52 -26.06
C ASP A 13 1.06 8.96 -25.98
N LEU A 14 -0.22 9.12 -25.59
CA LEU A 14 -0.81 10.44 -25.41
C LEU A 14 -0.09 11.21 -24.30
N LEU A 15 0.18 10.59 -23.15
CA LEU A 15 0.84 11.26 -22.03
C LEU A 15 2.28 11.65 -22.36
N TYR A 16 3.00 10.86 -23.16
CA TYR A 16 4.33 11.25 -23.64
C TYR A 16 4.28 12.55 -24.47
N ARG A 17 3.26 12.71 -25.32
CA ARG A 17 3.03 13.94 -26.08
C ARG A 17 2.65 15.10 -25.17
N VAL A 18 1.80 14.85 -24.17
CA VAL A 18 1.42 15.85 -23.15
C VAL A 18 2.66 16.33 -22.41
N ASP A 19 3.50 15.43 -21.93
CA ASP A 19 4.73 15.74 -21.19
C ASP A 19 5.69 16.60 -22.04
N ALA A 20 5.82 16.29 -23.33
CA ALA A 20 6.61 17.10 -24.27
C ALA A 20 6.04 18.52 -24.46
N LEU A 21 4.72 18.68 -24.51
CA LEU A 21 4.06 19.99 -24.61
C LEU A 21 4.13 20.77 -23.30
N LEU A 22 4.02 20.11 -22.14
CA LEU A 22 4.20 20.74 -20.83
C LEU A 22 5.62 21.31 -20.66
N ALA A 23 6.63 20.61 -21.20
CA ALA A 23 8.01 21.08 -21.19
C ALA A 23 8.23 22.38 -21.99
N ALA A 24 7.36 22.67 -22.97
CA ALA A 24 7.39 23.94 -23.71
C ALA A 24 6.84 25.14 -22.90
N GLY A 25 6.25 24.87 -21.73
CA GLY A 25 5.72 25.87 -20.80
C GLY A 25 4.20 25.84 -20.75
N VAL A 26 3.64 25.91 -19.54
CA VAL A 26 2.19 25.96 -19.29
C VAL A 26 1.76 27.42 -19.07
N PRO A 27 0.56 27.83 -19.54
CA PRO A 27 0.02 29.16 -19.26
C PRO A 27 0.06 29.53 -17.77
N GLU A 28 0.37 30.79 -17.48
CA GLU A 28 0.31 31.32 -16.12
C GLU A 28 -1.11 31.20 -15.54
N GLY A 29 -1.22 30.81 -14.28
CA GLY A 29 -2.51 30.63 -13.61
C GLY A 29 -3.26 29.34 -13.96
N HIS A 30 -2.73 28.47 -14.82
CA HIS A 30 -3.37 27.19 -15.10
C HIS A 30 -3.44 26.29 -13.86
N ARG A 31 -4.56 25.59 -13.68
CA ARG A 31 -4.84 24.72 -12.52
C ARG A 31 -3.93 23.50 -12.37
N VAL A 32 -3.10 23.22 -13.37
CA VAL A 32 -2.12 22.13 -13.32
C VAL A 32 -0.90 22.48 -12.47
N TRP A 33 -0.58 23.77 -12.29
CA TRP A 33 0.61 24.20 -11.56
C TRP A 33 0.64 23.76 -10.09
N PRO A 34 -0.44 23.87 -9.29
CA PRO A 34 -0.47 23.30 -7.95
C PRO A 34 -0.26 21.78 -7.93
N LEU A 35 -0.81 21.06 -8.91
CA LEU A 35 -0.71 19.61 -9.01
C LEU A 35 0.72 19.16 -9.33
N LEU A 36 1.36 19.79 -10.31
CA LEU A 36 2.76 19.52 -10.65
C LEU A 36 3.71 19.84 -9.49
N ARG A 37 3.48 20.94 -8.76
CA ARG A 37 4.29 21.27 -7.58
C ARG A 37 4.10 20.29 -6.42
N ARG A 38 2.88 19.77 -6.25
CA ARG A 38 2.58 18.78 -5.21
C ARG A 38 3.19 17.43 -5.55
N MET A 39 2.95 16.94 -6.76
CA MET A 39 3.36 15.59 -7.17
C MET A 39 4.82 15.52 -7.60
N GLN A 40 5.41 16.63 -8.06
CA GLN A 40 6.79 16.73 -8.54
C GLN A 40 7.16 15.69 -9.62
N VAL A 41 6.16 15.19 -10.35
CA VAL A 41 6.31 14.20 -11.41
C VAL A 41 5.41 14.57 -12.58
N LEU A 42 5.84 14.21 -13.79
CA LEU A 42 5.04 14.40 -15.00
C LEU A 42 3.91 13.36 -15.06
N PRO A 43 2.76 13.70 -15.68
CA PRO A 43 1.63 12.79 -15.84
C PRO A 43 2.01 11.41 -16.38
N GLY A 44 2.86 11.33 -17.41
CA GLY A 44 3.26 10.04 -18.00
C GLY A 44 4.00 9.14 -17.02
N ASP A 45 4.98 9.69 -16.31
CA ASP A 45 5.77 8.94 -15.31
C ASP A 45 4.93 8.56 -14.09
N ALA A 46 4.01 9.43 -13.67
CA ALA A 46 3.09 9.14 -12.57
C ALA A 46 2.16 7.96 -12.92
N VAL A 47 1.63 7.91 -14.15
CA VAL A 47 0.79 6.81 -14.62
C VAL A 47 1.58 5.50 -14.74
N ARG A 48 2.84 5.54 -15.21
CA ARG A 48 3.72 4.35 -15.21
C ARG A 48 3.87 3.75 -13.81
N GLY A 49 4.10 4.59 -12.80
CA GLY A 49 4.18 4.13 -11.42
C GLY A 49 2.92 3.38 -10.96
N PHE A 50 1.73 3.83 -11.35
CA PHE A 50 0.47 3.14 -11.03
C PHE A 50 0.24 1.86 -11.84
N LEU A 51 0.75 1.79 -13.07
CA LEU A 51 0.71 0.57 -13.88
C LEU A 51 1.52 -0.57 -13.24
N ASP A 52 2.62 -0.24 -12.56
CA ASP A 52 3.46 -1.20 -11.85
C ASP A 52 2.85 -1.69 -10.51
N LEU A 53 1.75 -1.08 -10.04
CA LEU A 53 1.05 -1.52 -8.84
C LEU A 53 0.13 -2.70 -9.13
N HIS A 54 0.34 -3.80 -8.40
CA HIS A 54 -0.42 -5.03 -8.58
C HIS A 54 -1.14 -5.41 -7.27
N PRO A 55 -2.49 -5.53 -7.27
CA PRO A 55 -3.24 -5.83 -6.04
C PRO A 55 -3.13 -7.31 -5.64
N ALA A 56 -3.03 -8.23 -6.60
CA ALA A 56 -3.07 -9.67 -6.32
C ALA A 56 -1.92 -10.19 -5.42
N PRO A 57 -0.65 -9.78 -5.62
CA PRO A 57 0.43 -10.15 -4.71
C PRO A 57 0.20 -9.68 -3.26
N LEU A 58 -0.40 -8.50 -3.07
CA LEU A 58 -0.69 -7.94 -1.75
C LEU A 58 -1.78 -8.73 -1.02
N ALA A 59 -2.89 -9.02 -1.71
CA ALA A 59 -3.94 -9.88 -1.16
C ALA A 59 -3.43 -11.30 -0.85
N SER A 60 -2.56 -11.84 -1.70
CA SER A 60 -1.92 -13.14 -1.46
C SER A 60 -1.04 -13.13 -0.20
N ALA A 61 -0.30 -12.05 0.02
CA ALA A 61 0.48 -11.85 1.24
C ALA A 61 -0.42 -11.78 2.49
N GLY A 62 -1.52 -11.02 2.43
CA GLY A 62 -2.51 -10.97 3.50
C GLY A 62 -3.10 -12.35 3.86
N HIS A 63 -3.42 -13.16 2.85
CA HIS A 63 -3.85 -14.54 3.05
C HIS A 63 -2.76 -15.45 3.62
N ALA A 64 -1.50 -15.25 3.20
CA ALA A 64 -0.36 -16.03 3.72
C ALA A 64 -0.14 -15.77 5.22
N VAL A 65 -0.22 -14.51 5.64
CA VAL A 65 -0.08 -14.12 7.05
C VAL A 65 -1.21 -14.72 7.90
N ARG A 66 -2.46 -14.71 7.43
CA ARG A 66 -3.57 -15.35 8.17
C ARG A 66 -3.43 -16.86 8.32
N ARG A 67 -2.73 -17.53 7.40
CA ARG A 67 -2.41 -18.96 7.60
C ARG A 67 -1.42 -19.18 8.73
N LEU A 68 -0.51 -18.23 8.99
CA LEU A 68 0.40 -18.30 10.14
C LEU A 68 -0.35 -18.13 11.46
N VAL A 69 -1.33 -17.21 11.51
CA VAL A 69 -2.19 -17.01 12.69
C VAL A 69 -2.85 -18.33 13.13
N ARG A 70 -3.44 -19.08 12.20
CA ARG A 70 -4.03 -20.39 12.49
C ARG A 70 -3.04 -21.38 13.12
N GLY A 71 -1.77 -21.33 12.72
CA GLY A 71 -0.73 -22.16 13.32
C GLY A 71 -0.39 -21.75 14.76
N TYR A 72 -0.52 -20.46 15.10
CA TYR A 72 -0.38 -20.00 16.47
C TYR A 72 -1.56 -20.41 17.36
N ASP A 73 -2.78 -20.49 16.80
CA ASP A 73 -3.94 -21.02 17.52
C ASP A 73 -3.71 -22.47 17.97
N ASP A 74 -3.17 -23.32 17.07
CA ASP A 74 -2.84 -24.71 17.38
C ASP A 74 -1.78 -24.81 18.49
N VAL A 75 -0.76 -23.93 18.46
CA VAL A 75 0.25 -23.84 19.52
C VAL A 75 -0.36 -23.37 20.83
N GLY A 76 -1.27 -22.39 20.81
CA GLY A 76 -2.02 -21.92 21.97
C GLY A 76 -2.86 -23.02 22.60
N ALA A 77 -3.51 -23.86 21.78
CA ALA A 77 -4.27 -25.01 22.23
C ALA A 77 -3.37 -26.06 22.93
N ALA A 78 -2.26 -26.45 22.32
CA ALA A 78 -1.28 -27.36 22.92
C ALA A 78 -0.69 -26.79 24.22
N LEU A 79 -0.42 -25.48 24.25
CA LEU A 79 -0.02 -24.75 25.44
C LEU A 79 -1.17 -24.52 26.41
N THR A 80 -2.39 -24.99 26.18
CA THR A 80 -3.52 -24.93 27.13
C THR A 80 -3.86 -26.31 27.71
N ASP A 81 -3.23 -27.37 27.21
CA ASP A 81 -3.43 -28.74 27.70
C ASP A 81 -3.06 -28.90 29.20
N PRO A 82 -3.87 -29.67 29.97
CA PRO A 82 -3.58 -29.96 31.37
C PRO A 82 -2.25 -30.70 31.51
N VAL A 83 -1.41 -30.27 32.46
CA VAL A 83 -0.16 -30.96 32.78
C VAL A 83 -0.32 -31.66 34.14
N LEU A 84 -0.08 -32.96 34.18
CA LEU A 84 -0.13 -33.79 35.39
C LEU A 84 1.20 -33.71 36.17
N TRP A 85 1.66 -32.48 36.43
CA TRP A 85 2.92 -32.19 37.10
C TRP A 85 2.71 -31.20 38.24
N SER A 86 3.33 -31.44 39.40
CA SER A 86 3.16 -30.61 40.60
C SER A 86 4.48 -30.30 41.30
N GLY A 87 4.46 -29.26 42.16
CA GLY A 87 5.61 -28.75 42.89
C GLY A 87 6.07 -27.37 42.39
N PRO A 88 7.11 -26.77 43.01
CA PRO A 88 7.54 -25.39 42.70
C PRO A 88 7.95 -25.20 41.24
N ALA A 89 8.56 -26.21 40.63
CA ALA A 89 8.95 -26.16 39.23
C ALA A 89 7.73 -26.17 38.29
N ALA A 90 6.65 -26.89 38.65
CA ALA A 90 5.39 -26.85 37.92
C ALA A 90 4.72 -25.46 37.99
N SER A 91 4.79 -24.82 39.17
CA SER A 91 4.31 -23.44 39.35
C SER A 91 5.10 -22.43 38.52
N ALA A 92 6.44 -22.53 38.49
CA ALA A 92 7.29 -21.66 37.67
C ALA A 92 7.00 -21.85 36.17
N TYR A 93 6.86 -23.10 35.71
CA TYR A 93 6.46 -23.38 34.34
C TYR A 93 5.08 -22.80 34.00
N GLY A 94 4.09 -22.93 34.90
CA GLY A 94 2.76 -22.37 34.70
C GLY A 94 2.75 -20.84 34.57
N GLN A 95 3.61 -20.14 35.32
CA GLN A 95 3.77 -18.68 35.21
C GLN A 95 4.35 -18.26 33.86
N GLU A 96 5.41 -18.92 33.39
CA GLU A 96 6.03 -18.65 32.09
C GLU A 96 5.10 -18.99 30.93
N ARG A 97 4.43 -20.15 31.01
CA ARG A 97 3.41 -20.58 30.07
C ARG A 97 2.28 -19.55 29.96
N ALA A 98 1.78 -19.04 31.09
CA ALA A 98 0.75 -18.00 31.08
C ALA A 98 1.27 -16.69 30.48
N ALA A 99 2.50 -16.28 30.79
CA ALA A 99 3.11 -15.08 30.19
C ALA A 99 3.27 -15.22 28.66
N LEU A 100 3.66 -16.40 28.19
CA LEU A 100 3.76 -16.71 26.77
C LEU A 100 2.39 -16.69 26.09
N LEU A 101 1.37 -17.32 26.66
CA LEU A 101 0.00 -17.30 26.11
C LEU A 101 -0.54 -15.88 25.97
N ARG A 102 -0.31 -15.03 26.98
CA ARG A 102 -0.67 -13.61 26.90
C ARG A 102 0.03 -12.90 25.74
N HIS A 103 1.32 -13.14 25.56
CA HIS A 103 2.06 -12.54 24.45
C HIS A 103 1.60 -13.01 23.07
N LEU A 104 1.20 -14.28 22.95
CA LEU A 104 0.74 -14.86 21.70
C LEU A 104 -0.60 -14.27 21.26
N ASP A 105 -1.58 -14.19 22.16
CA ASP A 105 -2.99 -13.98 21.77
C ASP A 105 -3.76 -12.92 22.60
N GLU A 106 -3.17 -12.34 23.66
CA GLU A 106 -3.91 -11.37 24.47
C GLU A 106 -3.90 -9.97 23.85
N GLY A 107 -4.95 -9.69 23.08
CA GLY A 107 -5.29 -8.35 22.59
C GLY A 107 -4.57 -7.94 21.30
N PRO A 108 -4.78 -6.69 20.83
CA PRO A 108 -4.28 -6.23 19.53
C PRO A 108 -2.76 -6.10 19.46
N GLU A 109 -2.09 -5.92 20.60
CA GLU A 109 -0.63 -5.79 20.70
C GLU A 109 0.09 -7.14 20.78
N SER A 110 -0.67 -8.24 20.90
CA SER A 110 -0.17 -9.62 20.87
C SER A 110 0.45 -9.96 19.51
N LEU A 111 1.21 -11.05 19.44
CA LEU A 111 1.78 -11.51 18.18
C LEU A 111 0.70 -11.81 17.15
N VAL A 112 -0.36 -12.52 17.53
CA VAL A 112 -1.51 -12.81 16.67
C VAL A 112 -2.20 -11.53 16.23
N GLY A 113 -2.50 -10.61 17.16
CA GLY A 113 -3.13 -9.32 16.84
C GLY A 113 -2.33 -8.47 15.84
N ARG A 114 -1.00 -8.48 15.92
CA ARG A 114 -0.13 -7.80 14.95
C ARG A 114 -0.05 -8.50 13.60
N LEU A 115 -0.05 -9.83 13.58
CA LEU A 115 -0.13 -10.58 12.33
C LEU A 115 -1.47 -10.33 11.62
N GLU A 116 -2.57 -10.32 12.36
CA GLU A 116 -3.88 -9.94 11.84
C GLU A 116 -3.90 -8.50 11.32
N SER A 117 -3.29 -7.56 12.04
CA SER A 117 -3.14 -6.17 11.60
C SER A 117 -2.30 -6.05 10.32
N THR A 118 -1.22 -6.83 10.21
CA THR A 118 -0.38 -6.89 9.01
C THR A 118 -1.16 -7.45 7.81
N ALA A 119 -1.94 -8.51 8.03
CA ALA A 119 -2.80 -9.06 7.00
C ALA A 119 -3.91 -8.08 6.57
N GLY A 120 -4.52 -7.39 7.53
CA GLY A 120 -5.52 -6.35 7.28
C GLY A 120 -4.95 -5.17 6.48
N TYR A 121 -3.74 -4.73 6.80
CA TYR A 121 -3.04 -3.69 6.05
C TYR A 121 -2.75 -4.13 4.61
N ALA A 122 -2.30 -5.36 4.39
CA ALA A 122 -2.04 -5.89 3.06
C ALA A 122 -3.30 -5.94 2.19
N ASP A 123 -4.44 -6.35 2.76
CA ASP A 123 -5.73 -6.34 2.06
C ASP A 123 -6.20 -4.91 1.78
N ALA A 124 -6.13 -4.01 2.77
CA ALA A 124 -6.50 -2.61 2.59
C ALA A 124 -5.67 -1.94 1.48
N LEU A 125 -4.37 -2.27 1.40
CA LEU A 125 -3.50 -1.79 0.33
C LEU A 125 -3.88 -2.39 -1.03
N ALA A 126 -4.25 -3.67 -1.08
CA ALA A 126 -4.74 -4.30 -2.31
C ALA A 126 -6.02 -3.62 -2.82
N ASP A 127 -6.99 -3.38 -1.94
CA ASP A 127 -8.25 -2.70 -2.25
C ASP A 127 -8.00 -1.25 -2.72
N TRP A 128 -7.07 -0.54 -2.06
CA TRP A 128 -6.66 0.81 -2.46
C TRP A 128 -6.01 0.80 -3.86
N VAL A 129 -5.12 -0.15 -4.17
CA VAL A 129 -4.51 -0.29 -5.49
C VAL A 129 -5.60 -0.52 -6.54
N GLU A 130 -6.50 -1.48 -6.31
CA GLU A 130 -7.58 -1.80 -7.25
C GLU A 130 -8.49 -0.60 -7.51
N GLY A 131 -8.94 0.08 -6.45
CA GLY A 131 -9.77 1.27 -6.56
C GLY A 131 -9.08 2.42 -7.29
N SER A 132 -7.79 2.66 -6.99
CA SER A 132 -7.01 3.72 -7.62
C SER A 132 -6.76 3.45 -9.10
N ARG A 133 -6.44 2.20 -9.47
CA ARG A 133 -6.27 1.79 -10.86
C ARG A 133 -7.56 1.91 -11.66
N LEU A 134 -8.70 1.52 -11.07
CA LEU A 134 -10.00 1.67 -11.71
C LEU A 134 -10.37 3.14 -11.93
N ALA A 135 -10.13 4.02 -10.94
CA ALA A 135 -10.36 5.45 -11.07
C ALA A 135 -9.49 6.05 -12.19
N LEU A 136 -8.20 5.69 -12.21
CA LEU A 136 -7.29 6.12 -13.26
C LEU A 136 -7.71 5.61 -14.64
N ALA A 137 -8.13 4.35 -14.76
CA ALA A 137 -8.59 3.78 -16.03
C ALA A 137 -9.80 4.54 -16.59
N ARG A 138 -10.76 4.92 -15.72
CA ARG A 138 -11.91 5.74 -16.11
C ARG A 138 -11.47 7.10 -16.64
N THR A 139 -10.59 7.78 -15.92
CA THR A 139 -10.06 9.08 -16.33
C THR A 139 -9.25 8.99 -17.62
N MET A 140 -8.46 7.94 -17.80
CA MET A 140 -7.73 7.70 -19.05
C MET A 140 -8.67 7.46 -20.22
N ALA A 141 -9.73 6.67 -20.04
CA ALA A 141 -10.75 6.50 -21.07
C ALA A 141 -11.44 7.82 -21.44
N ASP A 142 -11.73 8.67 -20.45
CA ASP A 142 -12.33 9.99 -20.66
C ASP A 142 -11.38 10.97 -21.36
N VAL A 143 -10.09 10.93 -21.02
CA VAL A 143 -9.06 11.73 -21.67
C VAL A 143 -8.88 11.28 -23.12
N LEU A 144 -8.79 9.97 -23.39
CA LEU A 144 -8.56 9.44 -24.72
C LEU A 144 -9.70 9.77 -25.71
N ARG A 145 -10.93 9.92 -25.21
CA ARG A 145 -12.10 10.31 -26.03
C ARG A 145 -12.33 11.83 -26.12
N SER A 146 -11.45 12.63 -25.53
CA SER A 146 -11.61 14.09 -25.42
C SER A 146 -11.15 14.83 -26.67
N ALA A 147 -11.68 16.04 -26.89
CA ALA A 147 -11.25 16.89 -28.00
C ALA A 147 -9.80 17.39 -27.78
N GLU A 148 -9.43 17.58 -26.52
CA GLU A 148 -8.10 17.96 -26.07
C GLU A 148 -7.06 16.91 -26.49
N ALA A 149 -7.39 15.61 -26.42
CA ALA A 149 -6.49 14.56 -26.89
C ALA A 149 -6.25 14.64 -28.40
N VAL A 150 -7.29 14.94 -29.18
CA VAL A 150 -7.18 15.16 -30.62
C VAL A 150 -6.31 16.40 -30.90
N ALA A 151 -6.51 17.48 -30.16
CA ALA A 151 -5.72 18.71 -30.29
C ALA A 151 -4.23 18.47 -29.99
N VAL A 152 -3.92 17.71 -28.93
CA VAL A 152 -2.54 17.32 -28.58
C VAL A 152 -1.90 16.45 -29.65
N VAL A 153 -2.61 15.46 -30.18
CA VAL A 153 -2.11 14.60 -31.27
C VAL A 153 -1.88 15.43 -32.54
N ALA A 154 -2.80 16.33 -32.89
CA ALA A 154 -2.66 17.21 -34.04
C ALA A 154 -1.48 18.19 -33.89
N ALA A 155 -1.30 18.78 -32.70
CA ALA A 155 -0.22 19.70 -32.40
C ALA A 155 1.16 19.04 -32.44
N THR A 156 1.25 17.74 -32.15
CA THR A 156 2.51 16.97 -32.17
C THR A 156 2.79 16.29 -33.50
N ALA A 157 1.80 16.19 -34.40
CA ALA A 157 1.95 15.56 -35.71
C ALA A 157 2.80 16.38 -36.71
N THR A 158 2.87 17.70 -36.54
CA THR A 158 3.59 18.62 -37.45
C THR A 158 5.10 18.71 -37.18
N GLY A 159 5.64 17.86 -36.30
CA GLY A 159 7.05 17.85 -35.92
C GLY A 159 7.35 18.82 -34.76
N PRO A 160 8.57 18.77 -34.17
CA PRO A 160 8.92 19.57 -33.01
C PRO A 160 8.79 21.08 -33.34
N PRO A 161 8.21 21.88 -32.44
CA PRO A 161 7.96 23.29 -32.70
C PRO A 161 9.28 24.01 -33.00
N THR A 162 9.38 24.58 -34.20
CA THR A 162 10.60 25.29 -34.68
C THR A 162 10.80 26.64 -33.98
N ARG A 163 9.85 27.06 -33.13
CA ARG A 163 9.93 28.24 -32.26
C ARG A 163 9.28 27.95 -30.92
N LEU A 164 10.04 28.20 -29.85
CA LEU A 164 9.57 28.25 -28.46
C LEU A 164 8.71 29.50 -28.26
N THR A 165 7.50 29.52 -28.83
CA THR A 165 6.47 30.45 -28.34
C THR A 165 5.78 29.78 -27.16
N PRO A 166 5.71 30.43 -25.98
CA PRO A 166 5.18 29.83 -24.74
C PRO A 166 3.69 29.47 -24.78
N VAL A 167 3.01 29.80 -25.89
CA VAL A 167 1.61 29.44 -26.17
C VAL A 167 1.54 28.81 -27.55
N GLY A 168 2.21 27.67 -27.71
CA GLY A 168 2.07 26.84 -28.91
C GLY A 168 0.68 26.20 -29.00
N PRO A 169 0.22 25.81 -30.20
CA PRO A 169 -1.02 25.06 -30.35
C PRO A 169 -0.97 23.78 -29.51
N GLY A 170 -2.06 23.43 -28.81
CA GLY A 170 -2.17 22.20 -28.02
C GLY A 170 -1.59 22.24 -26.60
N VAL A 171 -0.85 23.30 -26.21
CA VAL A 171 -0.27 23.40 -24.85
C VAL A 171 -1.36 23.51 -23.77
N ALA A 172 -2.40 24.32 -24.01
CA ALA A 172 -3.52 24.46 -23.07
C ALA A 172 -4.30 23.13 -22.93
N ASP A 173 -4.49 22.42 -24.05
CA ASP A 173 -5.15 21.11 -24.09
C ASP A 173 -4.33 20.04 -23.35
N ALA A 174 -3.00 20.04 -23.53
CA ALA A 174 -2.09 19.18 -22.79
C ALA A 174 -2.13 19.47 -21.28
N ALA A 175 -2.13 20.76 -20.90
CA ALA A 175 -2.26 21.18 -19.51
C ALA A 175 -3.59 20.76 -18.88
N GLU A 176 -4.68 20.77 -19.65
CA GLU A 176 -6.00 20.32 -19.22
C GLU A 176 -6.05 18.80 -19.02
N ILE A 177 -5.48 18.01 -19.94
CA ILE A 177 -5.32 16.56 -19.78
C ILE A 177 -4.48 16.24 -18.54
N ALA A 178 -3.33 16.89 -18.41
CA ALA A 178 -2.43 16.72 -17.27
C ALA A 178 -3.13 17.06 -15.94
N ALA A 179 -3.93 18.12 -15.91
CA ALA A 179 -4.70 18.48 -14.72
C ALA A 179 -5.71 17.40 -14.32
N ARG A 180 -6.44 16.81 -15.29
CA ARG A 180 -7.41 15.74 -15.01
C ARG A 180 -6.72 14.49 -14.46
N VAL A 181 -5.62 14.07 -15.08
CA VAL A 181 -4.87 12.87 -14.67
C VAL A 181 -4.24 13.10 -13.30
N LEU A 182 -3.47 14.18 -13.12
CA LEU A 182 -2.80 14.46 -11.84
C LEU A 182 -3.78 14.68 -10.69
N ALA A 183 -4.96 15.25 -10.93
CA ALA A 183 -5.98 15.40 -9.89
C ALA A 183 -6.41 14.05 -9.30
N VAL A 184 -6.62 13.04 -10.15
CA VAL A 184 -6.98 11.69 -9.71
C VAL A 184 -5.83 11.03 -8.97
N LEU A 185 -4.59 11.20 -9.45
CA LEU A 185 -3.41 10.65 -8.80
C LEU A 185 -3.15 11.31 -7.43
N CYS A 186 -3.42 12.62 -7.27
CA CYS A 186 -3.36 13.29 -5.98
C CYS A 186 -4.34 12.68 -4.97
N VAL A 187 -5.57 12.40 -5.38
CA VAL A 187 -6.56 11.74 -4.50
C VAL A 187 -6.10 10.35 -4.11
N ALA A 188 -5.55 9.58 -5.06
CA ALA A 188 -5.01 8.26 -4.78
C ALA A 188 -3.83 8.34 -3.79
N TYR A 189 -2.92 9.29 -3.98
CA TYR A 189 -1.79 9.55 -3.08
C TYR A 189 -2.25 9.91 -1.65
N ASP A 190 -3.24 10.78 -1.52
CA ASP A 190 -3.82 11.15 -0.21
C ASP A 190 -4.48 9.95 0.48
N GLY A 191 -5.11 9.08 -0.31
CA GLY A 191 -5.64 7.80 0.15
C GLY A 191 -4.53 6.89 0.72
N ALA A 192 -3.40 6.77 0.01
CA ALA A 192 -2.26 5.98 0.45
C ALA A 192 -1.66 6.52 1.76
N GLU A 193 -1.46 7.84 1.86
CA GLU A 193 -0.95 8.44 3.08
C GLU A 193 -1.91 8.25 4.27
N THR A 194 -3.22 8.36 4.02
CA THR A 194 -4.24 8.16 5.06
C THR A 194 -4.24 6.71 5.54
N LEU A 195 -4.10 5.76 4.61
CA LEU A 195 -3.98 4.34 4.92
C LEU A 195 -2.71 4.09 5.76
N LEU A 196 -1.55 4.61 5.35
CA LEU A 196 -0.32 4.47 6.14
C LEU A 196 -0.48 5.06 7.55
N ARG A 197 -1.04 6.27 7.69
CA ARG A 197 -1.28 6.90 9.00
C ARG A 197 -2.22 6.07 9.88
N GLN A 198 -3.27 5.49 9.30
CA GLN A 198 -4.24 4.67 10.01
C GLN A 198 -3.63 3.38 10.55
N TRP A 199 -2.77 2.72 9.77
CA TRP A 199 -2.22 1.41 10.10
C TRP A 199 -0.85 1.46 10.80
N SER A 200 -0.11 2.56 10.70
CA SER A 200 1.23 2.68 11.33
C SER A 200 1.30 2.26 12.80
N PRO A 201 0.33 2.60 13.68
CA PRO A 201 0.40 2.20 15.08
C PRO A 201 0.35 0.68 15.31
N SER A 202 -0.43 -0.05 14.49
CA SER A 202 -0.62 -1.49 14.65
C SER A 202 0.47 -2.34 13.99
N LEU A 203 1.31 -1.72 13.16
CA LEU A 203 2.43 -2.37 12.46
C LEU A 203 3.77 -2.31 13.22
N ALA A 204 3.81 -1.69 14.40
CA ALA A 204 5.03 -1.60 15.20
C ALA A 204 5.53 -2.98 15.67
N GLU A 205 6.84 -3.13 15.86
CA GLU A 205 7.47 -4.37 16.32
C GLU A 205 7.00 -4.76 17.75
N SER A 206 6.76 -6.06 17.97
CA SER A 206 6.57 -6.59 19.33
C SER A 206 7.93 -6.89 19.96
N THR A 207 8.25 -6.23 21.07
CA THR A 207 9.46 -6.53 21.84
C THR A 207 9.12 -7.55 22.93
N TRP A 208 9.24 -8.84 22.61
CA TRP A 208 9.18 -9.86 23.65
C TRP A 208 10.44 -9.81 24.51
N ARG A 209 10.26 -9.72 25.83
CA ARG A 209 11.31 -9.97 26.83
C ARG A 209 10.76 -10.96 27.85
N SER A 210 11.42 -12.10 28.00
CA SER A 210 11.07 -13.06 29.06
C SER A 210 11.35 -12.42 30.43
N SER A 211 10.48 -12.69 31.41
CA SER A 211 10.63 -12.18 32.78
C SER A 211 11.78 -12.87 33.57
N MET A 212 12.44 -13.88 33.00
CA MET A 212 13.41 -14.74 33.70
C MET A 212 14.87 -14.26 33.71
N ASP A 213 15.15 -12.96 33.58
CA ASP A 213 16.47 -12.42 33.95
C ASP A 213 16.74 -12.53 35.48
N GLY A 214 15.80 -13.06 36.27
CA GLY A 214 15.97 -13.48 37.66
C GLY A 214 16.26 -14.99 37.80
N ARG A 215 17.50 -15.34 38.15
CA ARG A 215 18.02 -16.72 38.34
C ARG A 215 17.08 -17.62 39.19
N PRO A 216 16.56 -18.74 38.66
CA PRO A 216 15.75 -19.68 39.44
C PRO A 216 16.60 -20.50 40.43
N ARG A 217 16.06 -20.71 41.64
CA ARG A 217 16.72 -21.44 42.75
C ARG A 217 16.21 -22.89 42.77
N TYR A 218 17.07 -23.84 42.41
CA TYR A 218 16.77 -25.26 42.28
C TYR A 218 17.13 -26.02 43.57
N ASP A 219 16.23 -26.08 44.55
CA ASP A 219 16.50 -26.82 45.80
C ASP A 219 15.33 -27.71 46.29
N GLN A 220 14.36 -28.05 45.42
CA GLN A 220 13.26 -28.95 45.79
C GLN A 220 12.98 -30.08 44.78
N PRO A 221 12.71 -31.31 45.25
CA PRO A 221 12.49 -32.47 44.40
C PRO A 221 11.13 -32.43 43.69
N THR A 222 11.16 -32.73 42.40
CA THR A 222 9.98 -32.83 41.53
C THR A 222 9.23 -34.15 41.76
N ARG A 223 7.89 -34.12 41.77
CA ARG A 223 7.04 -35.31 41.79
C ARG A 223 6.20 -35.39 40.51
N VAL A 224 6.22 -36.55 39.86
CA VAL A 224 5.41 -36.88 38.68
C VAL A 224 4.31 -37.83 39.13
N GLY A 225 3.04 -37.48 38.88
CA GLY A 225 1.89 -38.33 39.17
C GLY A 225 1.46 -39.07 37.91
N TRP A 226 1.26 -40.38 38.02
CA TRP A 226 0.69 -41.24 36.99
C TRP A 226 -0.83 -41.31 37.14
#